data_AF-A0AAN1WHH7-F1
#
_entry.id   AF-A0AAN1WHH7-F1
#
_cell.length_a   1.000
_cell.length_b   1.000
_cell.length_c   1.000
_cell.angle_alpha   90.00
_cell.angle_beta   90.00
_cell.angle_gamma   90.00
#
_symmetry.space_group_name_H-M   'P 1'
#
loop_
_entity.id
_entity.type
_entity.pdbx_description
1 polymer ?
#
loop_
_entity_poly.entity_id
_entity_poly.type
_entity_poly.pdbx_seq_one_letter_code
_entity_poly.pdbx_strand_id
1 'polypeptide(L)'
;MKLEYHNGVRTTKMYHELSPFEAAIARYEEMAEKHFDKIKIKGKLNAKQASEKAEALAFLAEERRKLDTIASVQGQLEEYRERGLDATRGYGAERVKAVRLLREEKHHPTKVLEKHMFAEGQIKPSSLHTAHHIVPGTGKTKEVNARTRAYLHSFGIRINDPANGVFLLHKDEYAPHWSMPESRGHLKYHTKDYERWVSRSIRVLSHIDTIKTQLQIIGRLLQQHEPKTVIPKATGVK
;
A
#
# COMPACT_ATOMS: atom_id res chain seq x y z
N MET A 1 23.41 -21.84 -14.29
CA MET A 1 21.96 -21.57 -14.13
C MET A 1 21.24 -22.20 -15.31
N LYS A 2 20.23 -23.06 -15.07
CA LYS A 2 19.42 -23.66 -16.16
C LYS A 2 18.34 -22.64 -16.54
N LEU A 3 18.20 -22.35 -17.83
CA LEU A 3 17.16 -21.43 -18.31
C LEU A 3 15.83 -22.17 -18.36
N GLU A 4 14.81 -21.61 -17.72
CA GLU A 4 13.44 -22.12 -17.72
C GLU A 4 12.57 -21.31 -18.67
N TYR A 5 11.69 -22.01 -19.37
CA TYR A 5 10.76 -21.45 -20.35
C TYR A 5 9.35 -21.93 -20.02
N HIS A 6 8.37 -21.03 -20.04
CA HIS A 6 6.95 -21.33 -19.90
C HIS A 6 6.20 -20.74 -21.09
N ASN A 7 5.48 -21.57 -21.84
CA ASN A 7 4.77 -21.20 -23.08
C ASN A 7 5.65 -20.42 -24.09
N GLY A 8 6.92 -20.81 -24.23
CA GLY A 8 7.88 -20.17 -25.12
C GLY A 8 8.51 -18.88 -24.58
N VAL A 9 8.11 -18.41 -23.40
CA VAL A 9 8.66 -17.22 -22.74
C VAL A 9 9.67 -17.64 -21.68
N ARG A 10 10.87 -17.03 -21.69
CA ARG A 10 11.88 -17.27 -20.65
C ARG A 10 11.37 -16.74 -19.31
N THR A 11 11.28 -17.59 -18.31
CA THR A 11 10.83 -17.22 -16.96
C THR A 11 12.02 -16.88 -16.05
N THR A 12 13.20 -17.41 -16.34
CA THR A 12 14.42 -17.08 -15.61
C THR A 12 14.93 -15.70 -16.01
N LYS A 13 14.98 -14.76 -15.06
CA LYS A 13 15.62 -13.46 -15.25
C LYS A 13 17.14 -13.63 -15.37
N MET A 14 17.74 -12.94 -16.32
CA MET A 14 19.20 -12.78 -16.38
C MET A 14 19.67 -11.78 -15.31
N TYR A 15 20.96 -11.80 -14.97
CA TYR A 15 21.51 -10.92 -13.92
C TYR A 15 21.24 -9.42 -14.19
N HIS A 16 21.28 -8.98 -15.45
CA HIS A 16 21.01 -7.60 -15.84
C HIS A 16 19.53 -7.20 -15.79
N GLU A 17 18.63 -8.17 -15.62
CA GLU A 17 17.18 -7.96 -15.49
C GLU A 17 16.74 -7.99 -14.02
N LEU A 18 17.68 -8.26 -13.11
CA LEU A 18 17.45 -8.20 -11.68
C LEU A 18 17.51 -6.74 -11.21
N SER A 19 16.60 -6.35 -10.33
CA SER A 19 16.76 -5.14 -9.54
C SER A 19 18.08 -5.20 -8.74
N PRO A 20 18.64 -4.06 -8.31
CA PRO A 20 19.86 -4.05 -7.50
C PRO A 20 19.78 -4.96 -6.26
N PHE A 21 18.59 -5.08 -5.66
CA PHE A 21 18.39 -5.91 -4.47
C PHE A 21 18.27 -7.40 -4.83
N GLU A 22 17.54 -7.77 -5.88
CA GLU A 22 17.53 -9.16 -6.39
C GLU A 22 18.95 -9.62 -6.80
N ALA A 23 19.73 -8.73 -7.44
CA ALA A 23 21.11 -8.99 -7.84
C ALA A 23 22.04 -9.18 -6.63
N ALA A 24 21.82 -8.42 -5.55
CA ALA A 24 22.56 -8.56 -4.29
C ALA A 24 22.27 -9.91 -3.60
N ILE A 25 21.00 -10.32 -3.53
CA ILE A 25 20.62 -11.64 -2.99
C ILE A 25 21.30 -12.75 -3.79
N ALA A 26 21.18 -12.72 -5.12
CA ALA A 26 21.79 -13.74 -5.98
C ALA A 26 23.31 -13.83 -5.78
N ARG A 27 23.99 -12.69 -5.59
CA ARG A 27 25.42 -12.64 -5.28
C ARG A 27 25.74 -13.30 -3.93
N TYR A 28 24.94 -13.02 -2.89
CA TYR A 28 25.16 -13.63 -1.58
C TYR A 28 24.89 -15.13 -1.55
N GLU A 29 23.88 -15.60 -2.29
CA GLU A 29 23.63 -17.04 -2.48
C GLU A 29 24.86 -17.70 -3.12
N GLU A 30 25.40 -17.11 -4.19
CA GLU A 30 26.61 -17.60 -4.86
C GLU A 30 27.83 -17.58 -3.93
N MET A 31 28.00 -16.53 -3.12
CA MET A 31 29.07 -16.42 -2.14
C MET A 31 28.96 -17.50 -1.05
N ALA A 32 27.76 -17.74 -0.53
CA ALA A 32 27.50 -18.78 0.46
C ALA A 32 27.82 -20.17 -0.12
N GLU A 33 27.30 -20.49 -1.31
CA GLU A 33 27.59 -21.75 -2.00
C GLU A 33 29.09 -21.95 -2.19
N LYS A 34 29.79 -20.97 -2.77
CA LYS A 34 31.25 -21.03 -2.98
C LYS A 34 32.03 -21.20 -1.67
N HIS A 35 31.61 -20.55 -0.59
CA HIS A 35 32.28 -20.67 0.70
C HIS A 35 32.22 -22.10 1.23
N PHE A 36 31.01 -22.67 1.30
CA PHE A 36 30.81 -24.01 1.85
C PHE A 36 31.29 -25.12 0.91
N ASP A 37 31.26 -24.91 -0.41
CA ASP A 37 31.83 -25.85 -1.38
C ASP A 37 33.34 -25.95 -1.24
N LYS A 38 34.05 -24.83 -1.03
CA LYS A 38 35.49 -24.85 -0.73
C LYS A 38 35.83 -25.64 0.52
N ILE A 39 34.99 -25.56 1.56
CA ILE A 39 35.15 -26.35 2.79
C ILE A 39 34.89 -27.83 2.48
N LYS A 40 33.83 -28.13 1.72
CA LYS A 40 33.46 -29.49 1.31
C LYS A 40 34.54 -30.19 0.48
N ILE A 41 35.24 -29.44 -0.37
CA ILE A 41 36.38 -29.95 -1.15
C ILE A 41 37.54 -30.34 -0.24
N LYS A 42 37.77 -29.61 0.86
CA LYS A 42 38.82 -29.89 1.84
C LYS A 42 38.46 -31.03 2.81
N GLY A 43 37.21 -31.48 2.82
CA GLY A 43 36.69 -32.54 3.70
C GLY A 43 35.17 -32.43 3.87
N LYS A 44 34.52 -33.37 4.54
CA LYS A 44 33.07 -33.28 4.76
C LYS A 44 32.72 -32.09 5.67
N LEU A 45 31.67 -31.35 5.33
CA LEU A 45 31.09 -30.34 6.23
C LEU A 45 30.73 -31.00 7.57
N ASN A 46 31.15 -30.39 8.67
CA ASN A 46 30.67 -30.81 9.98
C ASN A 46 29.22 -30.34 10.21
N ALA A 47 28.56 -30.84 11.25
CA ALA A 47 27.16 -30.54 11.52
C ALA A 47 26.90 -29.03 11.69
N LYS A 48 27.82 -28.29 12.33
CA LYS A 48 27.70 -26.84 12.53
C LYS A 48 27.75 -26.08 11.20
N GLN A 49 28.72 -26.40 10.35
CA GLN A 49 28.88 -25.76 9.04
C GLN A 49 27.73 -26.09 8.09
N ALA A 50 27.18 -27.32 8.16
CA ALA A 50 25.99 -27.70 7.42
C ALA A 50 24.74 -26.90 7.87
N SER A 51 24.58 -26.70 9.20
CA SER A 51 23.51 -25.85 9.76
C SER A 51 23.66 -24.40 9.30
N GLU A 52 24.87 -23.84 9.40
CA GLU A 52 25.16 -22.46 9.01
C GLU A 52 24.88 -22.20 7.53
N LYS A 53 25.25 -23.14 6.64
CA LYS A 53 24.89 -23.08 5.21
C LYS A 53 23.37 -23.05 5.03
N ALA A 54 22.65 -23.96 5.70
CA ALA A 54 21.21 -24.08 5.58
C ALA A 54 20.50 -22.81 6.08
N GLU A 55 20.93 -22.26 7.21
CA GLU A 55 20.40 -21.03 7.80
C GLU A 55 20.64 -19.81 6.88
N ALA A 56 21.86 -19.66 6.34
CA ALA A 56 22.19 -18.56 5.44
C ALA A 56 21.35 -18.60 4.15
N LEU A 57 21.21 -19.78 3.53
CA LEU A 57 20.38 -19.95 2.33
C LEU A 57 18.89 -19.79 2.63
N ALA A 58 18.41 -20.26 3.78
CA ALA A 58 17.02 -20.08 4.20
C ALA A 58 16.68 -18.60 4.41
N PHE A 59 17.59 -17.84 5.01
CA PHE A 59 17.46 -16.39 5.18
C PHE A 59 17.39 -15.67 3.83
N LEU A 60 18.33 -15.93 2.92
CA LEU A 60 18.34 -15.30 1.59
C LEU A 60 17.10 -15.66 0.76
N ALA A 61 16.63 -16.90 0.87
CA ALA A 61 15.39 -17.32 0.23
C ALA A 61 14.16 -16.60 0.81
N GLU A 62 14.14 -16.32 2.12
CA GLU A 62 13.09 -15.53 2.76
C GLU A 62 13.12 -14.06 2.30
N GLU A 63 14.30 -13.44 2.22
CA GLU A 63 14.46 -12.10 1.68
C GLU A 63 14.00 -12.01 0.22
N ARG A 64 14.30 -13.02 -0.59
CA ARG A 64 13.79 -13.12 -1.97
C ARG A 64 12.27 -13.21 -2.01
N ARG A 65 11.65 -14.07 -1.19
CA ARG A 65 10.18 -14.19 -1.09
C ARG A 65 9.52 -12.87 -0.71
N LYS A 66 10.14 -12.09 0.19
CA LYS A 66 9.64 -10.77 0.58
C LYS A 66 9.64 -9.79 -0.61
N LEU A 67 10.73 -9.74 -1.39
CA LEU A 67 10.79 -8.92 -2.60
C LEU A 67 9.79 -9.35 -3.66
N ASP A 68 9.69 -10.66 -3.93
CA ASP A 68 8.75 -11.20 -4.91
C ASP A 68 7.32 -10.82 -4.53
N THR A 69 7.02 -10.86 -3.23
CA THR A 69 5.73 -10.40 -2.70
C THR A 69 5.54 -8.91 -2.99
N ILE A 70 6.51 -8.05 -2.65
CA ILE A 70 6.44 -6.60 -2.91
C ILE A 70 6.25 -6.31 -4.41
N ALA A 71 7.08 -6.90 -5.27
CA ALA A 71 7.03 -6.74 -6.71
C ALA A 71 5.68 -7.20 -7.29
N SER A 72 5.16 -8.34 -6.81
CA SER A 72 3.83 -8.82 -7.18
C SER A 72 2.73 -7.83 -6.78
N VAL A 73 2.82 -7.27 -5.57
CA VAL A 73 1.85 -6.26 -5.13
C VAL A 73 1.98 -4.96 -5.93
N GLN A 74 3.20 -4.51 -6.25
CA GLN A 74 3.44 -3.32 -7.06
C GLN A 74 2.84 -3.48 -8.45
N GLY A 75 3.05 -4.62 -9.11
CA GLY A 75 2.42 -4.92 -10.40
C GLY A 75 0.89 -4.94 -10.32
N GLN A 76 0.32 -5.49 -9.23
CA GLN A 76 -1.14 -5.44 -9.00
C GLN A 76 -1.66 -4.01 -8.79
N LEU A 77 -0.89 -3.16 -8.10
CA LEU A 77 -1.22 -1.74 -7.90
C LEU A 77 -1.13 -0.95 -9.21
N GLU A 78 -0.13 -1.22 -10.05
CA GLU A 78 0.00 -0.65 -11.38
C GLU A 78 -1.19 -1.03 -12.25
N GLU A 79 -1.52 -2.32 -12.37
CA GLU A 79 -2.71 -2.79 -13.11
C GLU A 79 -4.01 -2.20 -12.54
N TYR A 80 -4.09 -2.02 -11.22
CA TYR A 80 -5.21 -1.35 -10.57
C TYR A 80 -5.31 0.13 -10.97
N ARG A 81 -4.19 0.85 -11.07
CA ARG A 81 -4.13 2.25 -11.51
C ARG A 81 -4.40 2.40 -13.01
N GLU A 82 -3.83 1.54 -13.84
CA GLU A 82 -4.05 1.53 -15.30
C GLU A 82 -5.53 1.35 -15.65
N ARG A 83 -6.21 0.38 -15.01
CA ARG A 83 -7.67 0.22 -15.15
C ARG A 83 -8.46 1.46 -14.72
N GLY A 84 -7.91 2.27 -13.81
CA GLY A 84 -8.47 3.57 -13.45
C GLY A 84 -8.24 4.64 -14.52
N LEU A 85 -7.08 4.63 -15.19
CA LEU A 85 -6.78 5.58 -16.26
C LEU A 85 -7.56 5.32 -17.55
N ASP A 86 -7.87 4.07 -17.88
CA ASP A 86 -8.75 3.77 -19.02
C ASP A 86 -10.11 4.48 -18.89
N ALA A 87 -10.58 4.59 -17.64
CA ALA A 87 -11.81 5.27 -17.30
C ALA A 87 -11.73 6.81 -17.38
N THR A 88 -10.53 7.40 -17.45
CA THR A 88 -10.31 8.85 -17.63
C THR A 88 -9.95 9.25 -19.05
N ARG A 89 -9.44 8.31 -19.86
CA ARG A 89 -8.98 8.55 -21.23
C ARG A 89 -10.04 8.30 -22.32
N GLY A 90 -11.11 7.57 -22.02
CA GLY A 90 -12.17 7.24 -22.98
C GLY A 90 -13.12 8.41 -23.32
N TYR A 91 -13.80 8.33 -24.47
CA TYR A 91 -14.78 9.33 -24.92
C TYR A 91 -16.22 8.80 -24.78
N GLY A 92 -17.18 9.70 -24.47
CA GLY A 92 -18.61 9.40 -24.50
C GLY A 92 -19.03 8.21 -23.61
N ALA A 93 -19.48 7.12 -24.23
CA ALA A 93 -20.02 5.94 -23.57
C ALA A 93 -19.00 5.19 -22.68
N GLU A 94 -17.72 5.22 -23.02
CA GLU A 94 -16.65 4.59 -22.22
C GLU A 94 -16.51 5.27 -20.86
N ARG A 95 -16.57 6.61 -20.83
CA ARG A 95 -16.54 7.40 -19.60
C ARG A 95 -17.77 7.12 -18.73
N VAL A 96 -18.94 6.89 -19.31
CA VAL A 96 -20.16 6.52 -18.57
C VAL A 96 -20.04 5.11 -17.97
N LYS A 97 -19.54 4.14 -18.74
CA LYS A 97 -19.31 2.76 -18.28
C LYS A 97 -18.28 2.73 -17.14
N ALA A 98 -17.22 3.50 -17.28
CA ALA A 98 -16.23 3.76 -16.25
C ALA A 98 -16.87 4.29 -14.95
N VAL A 99 -17.61 5.40 -15.03
CA VAL A 99 -18.33 5.98 -13.87
C VAL A 99 -19.27 4.96 -13.20
N ARG A 100 -19.89 4.07 -13.98
CA ARG A 100 -20.75 3.00 -13.44
C ARG A 100 -19.96 1.94 -12.67
N LEU A 101 -18.91 1.38 -13.28
CA LEU A 101 -17.98 0.44 -12.62
C LEU A 101 -17.41 1.02 -11.31
N LEU A 102 -17.20 2.34 -11.26
CA LEU A 102 -16.66 3.04 -10.09
C LEU A 102 -17.67 3.22 -8.94
N ARG A 103 -18.95 3.37 -9.27
CA ARG A 103 -20.03 3.30 -8.27
C ARG A 103 -20.17 1.89 -7.71
N GLU A 104 -19.96 0.89 -8.55
CA GLU A 104 -20.09 -0.53 -8.20
C GLU A 104 -18.83 -1.10 -7.49
N GLU A 105 -17.69 -0.41 -7.56
CA GLU A 105 -16.45 -0.83 -6.90
C GLU A 105 -16.67 -1.02 -5.39
N LYS A 106 -16.51 -2.26 -4.91
CA LYS A 106 -16.74 -2.61 -3.50
C LYS A 106 -15.90 -1.74 -2.56
N HIS A 107 -16.59 -1.02 -1.69
CA HIS A 107 -16.04 0.03 -0.84
C HIS A 107 -15.21 -0.44 0.38
N HIS A 108 -15.06 -1.75 0.61
CA HIS A 108 -14.73 -2.29 1.94
C HIS A 108 -13.52 -3.22 2.15
N PRO A 109 -12.60 -3.47 1.21
CA PRO A 109 -11.41 -4.21 1.60
C PRO A 109 -10.34 -3.26 2.14
N THR A 110 -10.43 -2.86 3.41
CA THR A 110 -9.33 -2.19 4.15
C THR A 110 -8.01 -2.94 3.94
N LYS A 111 -8.07 -4.28 3.84
CA LYS A 111 -6.93 -5.14 3.51
C LYS A 111 -6.29 -4.88 2.14
N VAL A 112 -7.09 -4.51 1.12
CA VAL A 112 -6.55 -4.17 -0.21
C VAL A 112 -5.85 -2.83 -0.15
N LEU A 113 -6.44 -1.83 0.53
CA LEU A 113 -5.76 -0.56 0.76
C LEU A 113 -4.46 -0.75 1.56
N GLU A 114 -4.47 -1.51 2.66
CA GLU A 114 -3.25 -1.82 3.42
C GLU A 114 -2.17 -2.48 2.55
N LYS A 115 -2.57 -3.44 1.71
CA LYS A 115 -1.67 -4.13 0.78
C LYS A 115 -1.05 -3.14 -0.21
N HIS A 116 -1.85 -2.26 -0.81
CA HIS A 116 -1.34 -1.25 -1.74
C HIS A 116 -0.46 -0.20 -1.03
N MET A 117 -0.84 0.24 0.18
CA MET A 117 -0.05 1.16 1.00
C MET A 117 1.34 0.58 1.28
N PHE A 118 1.41 -0.70 1.64
CA PHE A 118 2.67 -1.42 1.83
C PHE A 118 3.54 -1.43 0.55
N ALA A 119 2.93 -1.58 -0.62
CA ALA A 119 3.63 -1.59 -1.91
C ALA A 119 4.32 -0.26 -2.24
N GLU A 120 3.81 0.86 -1.71
CA GLU A 120 4.43 2.19 -1.80
C GLU A 120 5.31 2.54 -0.59
N GLY A 121 5.68 1.56 0.23
CA GLY A 121 6.54 1.77 1.40
C GLY A 121 5.85 2.45 2.57
N GLN A 122 4.51 2.58 2.56
CA GLN A 122 3.77 3.01 3.74
C GLN A 122 3.62 1.82 4.69
N ILE A 123 4.40 1.81 5.77
CA ILE A 123 4.47 0.69 6.72
C ILE A 123 3.46 0.88 7.84
N LYS A 124 2.72 -0.19 8.14
CA LYS A 124 1.82 -0.27 9.29
C LYS A 124 2.61 -0.21 10.59
N PRO A 125 2.41 0.81 11.47
CA PRO A 125 3.29 0.99 12.64
C PRO A 125 3.21 -0.13 13.68
N SER A 126 2.04 -0.72 13.87
CA SER A 126 1.82 -1.87 14.76
C SER A 126 0.55 -2.63 14.37
N SER A 127 0.34 -3.81 14.96
CA SER A 127 -0.91 -4.60 14.80
C SER A 127 -2.17 -3.85 15.25
N LEU A 128 -2.01 -2.80 16.08
CA LEU A 128 -3.11 -1.97 16.59
C LEU A 128 -3.62 -0.94 15.55
N HIS A 129 -2.97 -0.82 14.40
CA HIS A 129 -3.36 0.11 13.34
C HIS A 129 -4.26 -0.57 12.31
N THR A 130 -4.95 0.23 11.51
CA THR A 130 -5.67 -0.21 10.32
C THR A 130 -5.61 0.90 9.28
N ALA A 131 -5.64 0.55 7.99
CA ALA A 131 -5.79 1.60 6.97
C ALA A 131 -7.14 2.31 7.11
N HIS A 132 -7.11 3.62 6.93
CA HIS A 132 -8.25 4.52 6.87
C HIS A 132 -8.31 5.14 5.49
N HIS A 133 -9.48 5.06 4.85
CA HIS A 133 -9.74 5.80 3.62
C HIS A 133 -10.02 7.26 3.97
N ILE A 134 -9.20 8.19 3.50
CA ILE A 134 -9.40 9.63 3.71
C ILE A 134 -10.72 10.07 3.07
N VAL A 135 -10.93 9.70 1.80
CA VAL A 135 -12.23 9.76 1.15
C VAL A 135 -12.86 8.37 1.22
N PRO A 136 -13.89 8.16 2.06
CA PRO A 136 -14.49 6.84 2.22
C PRO A 136 -15.33 6.46 1.00
N GLY A 137 -15.49 5.15 0.80
CA GLY A 137 -16.49 4.63 -0.16
C GLY A 137 -17.91 4.87 0.35
N THR A 138 -18.20 4.39 1.55
CA THR A 138 -19.44 4.67 2.28
C THR A 138 -19.11 5.54 3.49
N GLY A 139 -19.80 6.67 3.65
CA GLY A 139 -19.64 7.57 4.78
C GLY A 139 -20.97 8.16 5.23
N LYS A 140 -20.94 9.22 6.04
CA LYS A 140 -22.11 9.93 6.57
C LYS A 140 -22.80 10.82 5.52
N THR A 141 -22.10 11.20 4.46
CA THR A 141 -22.56 12.05 3.35
C THR A 141 -22.31 11.37 2.00
N LYS A 142 -23.19 10.42 1.64
CA LYS A 142 -23.04 9.54 0.47
C LYS A 142 -22.78 10.31 -0.83
N GLU A 143 -23.53 11.38 -1.09
CA GLU A 143 -23.45 12.16 -2.32
C GLU A 143 -22.12 12.94 -2.41
N VAL A 144 -21.66 13.48 -1.28
CA VAL A 144 -20.38 14.21 -1.19
C VAL A 144 -19.21 13.26 -1.44
N ASN A 145 -19.22 12.09 -0.79
CA ASN A 145 -18.18 11.08 -0.95
C ASN A 145 -18.17 10.53 -2.38
N ALA A 146 -19.34 10.21 -2.94
CA ALA A 146 -19.44 9.73 -4.32
C ALA A 146 -18.89 10.75 -5.34
N ARG A 147 -19.23 12.04 -5.18
CA ARG A 147 -18.70 13.11 -6.04
C ARG A 147 -17.20 13.31 -5.88
N THR A 148 -16.70 13.22 -4.65
CA THR A 148 -15.26 13.39 -4.35
C THR A 148 -14.45 12.22 -4.88
N ARG A 149 -14.95 10.98 -4.75
CA ARG A 149 -14.34 9.81 -5.38
C ARG A 149 -14.33 9.89 -6.89
N ALA A 150 -15.44 10.31 -7.50
CA ALA A 150 -15.50 10.51 -8.95
C ALA A 150 -14.48 11.56 -9.42
N TYR A 151 -14.26 12.61 -8.61
CA TYR A 151 -13.24 13.62 -8.87
C TYR A 151 -11.82 13.06 -8.74
N LEU A 152 -11.47 12.41 -7.63
CA LEU A 152 -10.15 11.77 -7.47
C LEU A 152 -9.85 10.79 -8.62
N HIS A 153 -10.88 10.05 -9.02
CA HIS A 153 -10.77 9.11 -10.12
C HIS A 153 -10.43 9.79 -11.46
N SER A 154 -10.91 11.01 -11.75
CA SER A 154 -10.52 11.69 -13.00
C SER A 154 -9.01 11.97 -13.08
N PHE A 155 -8.30 11.86 -11.96
CA PHE A 155 -6.84 11.93 -11.86
C PHE A 155 -6.18 10.55 -11.65
N GLY A 156 -6.89 9.46 -11.86
CA GLY A 156 -6.38 8.09 -11.66
C GLY A 156 -6.26 7.66 -10.20
N ILE A 157 -6.74 8.45 -9.23
CA ILE A 157 -6.70 8.11 -7.81
C ILE A 157 -7.99 7.36 -7.45
N ARG A 158 -7.90 6.04 -7.32
CA ARG A 158 -9.04 5.17 -6.97
C ARG A 158 -9.18 5.00 -5.46
N ILE A 159 -10.25 4.33 -5.01
CA ILE A 159 -10.56 4.21 -3.57
C ILE A 159 -9.45 3.53 -2.75
N ASN A 160 -8.91 2.42 -3.23
CA ASN A 160 -7.80 1.70 -2.62
C ASN A 160 -6.42 2.15 -3.14
N ASP A 161 -6.33 3.35 -3.75
CA ASP A 161 -5.02 3.93 -4.06
C ASP A 161 -4.33 4.33 -2.73
N PRO A 162 -3.03 4.04 -2.55
CA PRO A 162 -2.28 4.44 -1.36
C PRO A 162 -2.36 5.93 -1.03
N ALA A 163 -2.54 6.80 -2.02
CA ALA A 163 -2.71 8.23 -1.80
C ALA A 163 -3.98 8.56 -1.02
N ASN A 164 -5.03 7.74 -1.12
CA ASN A 164 -6.28 7.90 -0.37
C ASN A 164 -6.23 7.18 1.01
N GLY A 165 -5.08 6.63 1.39
CA GLY A 165 -4.91 5.86 2.62
C GLY A 165 -4.06 6.56 3.66
N VAL A 166 -4.38 6.30 4.93
CA VAL A 166 -3.50 6.59 6.07
C VAL A 166 -3.67 5.53 7.14
N PHE A 167 -2.60 5.19 7.87
CA PHE A 167 -2.72 4.32 9.04
C PHE A 167 -3.20 5.12 10.25
N LEU A 168 -4.25 4.63 10.90
CA LEU A 168 -4.75 5.12 12.19
C LEU A 168 -4.89 3.96 13.17
N LEU A 169 -4.95 4.26 14.46
CA LEU A 169 -5.30 3.27 15.47
C LEU A 169 -6.67 2.67 15.15
N HIS A 170 -6.84 1.36 15.32
CA HIS A 170 -8.11 0.72 15.02
C HIS A 170 -9.22 1.16 15.99
N LYS A 171 -8.86 1.34 17.27
CA LYS A 171 -9.78 1.74 18.34
C LYS A 171 -9.21 2.90 19.15
N ASP A 172 -10.09 3.67 19.77
CA ASP A 172 -9.73 4.76 20.68
C ASP A 172 -9.00 4.27 21.93
N GLU A 173 -9.29 3.04 22.40
CA GLU A 173 -8.67 2.46 23.60
C GLU A 173 -7.15 2.24 23.45
N TYR A 174 -6.64 2.27 22.22
CA TYR A 174 -5.21 2.16 21.94
C TYR A 174 -4.49 3.51 21.98
N ALA A 175 -5.23 4.62 22.14
CA ALA A 175 -4.67 5.95 22.29
C ALA A 175 -4.43 6.26 23.79
N PRO A 176 -3.32 6.94 24.15
CA PRO A 176 -2.25 7.38 23.26
C PRO A 176 -1.34 6.20 22.82
N HIS A 177 -0.85 6.24 21.59
CA HIS A 177 0.10 5.25 21.05
C HIS A 177 1.40 5.92 20.61
N TRP A 178 2.55 5.28 20.82
CA TRP A 178 3.88 5.87 20.57
C TRP A 178 4.08 6.38 19.13
N SER A 179 3.46 5.77 18.13
CA SER A 179 3.57 6.18 16.72
C SER A 179 2.70 7.39 16.35
N MET A 180 1.64 7.66 17.11
CA MET A 180 0.69 8.75 16.88
C MET A 180 -0.03 9.11 18.20
N PRO A 181 0.64 9.79 19.14
CA PRO A 181 0.15 9.96 20.50
C PRO A 181 -1.18 10.71 20.59
N GLU A 182 -1.45 11.60 19.63
CA GLU A 182 -2.65 12.44 19.61
C GLU A 182 -3.81 11.82 18.83
N SER A 183 -3.55 10.80 18.00
CA SER A 183 -4.58 10.19 17.14
C SER A 183 -5.71 9.55 17.94
N ARG A 184 -6.91 9.57 17.36
CA ARG A 184 -8.05 8.76 17.78
C ARG A 184 -8.14 7.48 16.96
N GLY A 185 -9.08 6.63 17.32
CA GLY A 185 -9.43 5.44 16.58
C GLY A 185 -10.09 5.75 15.24
N HIS A 186 -9.84 4.86 14.29
CA HIS A 186 -10.28 4.86 12.90
C HIS A 186 -11.75 5.30 12.72
N LEU A 187 -12.66 4.84 13.59
CA LEU A 187 -14.10 5.10 13.48
C LEU A 187 -14.54 6.51 13.91
N LYS A 188 -13.67 7.32 14.49
CA LYS A 188 -14.03 8.66 14.99
C LYS A 188 -14.04 9.75 13.92
N TYR A 189 -13.39 9.51 12.78
CA TYR A 189 -13.10 10.58 11.83
C TYR A 189 -14.18 10.80 10.76
N HIS A 190 -14.94 9.78 10.37
CA HIS A 190 -16.03 9.93 9.39
C HIS A 190 -17.28 10.62 9.99
N THR A 191 -17.20 11.94 10.09
CA THR A 191 -18.32 12.83 10.42
C THR A 191 -18.81 13.56 9.16
N LYS A 192 -20.02 14.12 9.21
CA LYS A 192 -20.56 14.90 8.07
C LYS A 192 -19.67 16.11 7.75
N ASP A 193 -19.11 16.75 8.76
CA ASP A 193 -18.30 17.96 8.58
C ASP A 193 -16.90 17.62 8.07
N TYR A 194 -16.30 16.55 8.57
CA TYR A 194 -15.04 16.01 8.04
C TYR A 194 -15.15 15.71 6.55
N GLU A 195 -16.17 14.94 6.16
CA GLU A 195 -16.34 14.53 4.75
C GLU A 195 -16.57 15.73 3.82
N ARG A 196 -17.33 16.74 4.27
CA ARG A 196 -17.52 17.98 3.51
C ARG A 196 -16.24 18.80 3.40
N TRP A 197 -15.47 18.90 4.48
CA TRP A 197 -14.20 19.61 4.49
C TRP A 197 -13.20 18.94 3.55
N VAL A 198 -13.00 17.61 3.66
CA VAL A 198 -12.14 16.84 2.75
C VAL A 198 -12.55 17.07 1.29
N SER A 199 -13.85 16.99 1.00
CA SER A 199 -14.39 17.24 -0.34
C SER A 199 -14.02 18.62 -0.88
N ARG A 200 -14.18 19.68 -0.06
CA ARG A 200 -13.82 21.06 -0.42
C ARG A 200 -12.32 21.23 -0.61
N SER A 201 -11.50 20.63 0.26
CA SER A 201 -10.03 20.72 0.20
C SER A 201 -9.45 20.02 -1.04
N ILE A 202 -10.09 18.96 -1.53
CA ILE A 202 -9.62 18.18 -2.66
C ILE A 202 -10.15 18.71 -4.00
N ARG A 203 -11.44 18.99 -4.09
CA ARG A 203 -12.12 19.26 -5.38
C ARG A 203 -11.77 20.60 -6.02
N VAL A 204 -11.03 21.45 -5.32
CA VAL A 204 -10.50 22.72 -5.84
C VAL A 204 -9.15 22.55 -6.56
N LEU A 205 -8.51 21.39 -6.43
CA LEU A 205 -7.16 21.13 -6.95
C LEU A 205 -7.21 20.42 -8.29
N SER A 206 -6.48 20.92 -9.30
CA SER A 206 -6.54 20.43 -10.69
C SER A 206 -5.37 19.57 -11.16
N HIS A 207 -4.40 19.27 -10.29
CA HIS A 207 -3.21 18.50 -10.62
C HIS A 207 -3.05 17.30 -9.70
N ILE A 208 -2.72 16.13 -10.28
CA ILE A 208 -2.64 14.86 -9.54
C ILE A 208 -1.67 14.93 -8.37
N ASP A 209 -0.49 15.52 -8.56
CA ASP A 209 0.52 15.60 -7.50
C ASP A 209 0.04 16.47 -6.35
N THR A 210 -0.57 17.63 -6.65
CA THR A 210 -1.16 18.51 -5.63
C THR A 210 -2.30 17.81 -4.87
N ILE A 211 -3.12 17.01 -5.55
CA ILE A 211 -4.18 16.21 -4.92
C ILE A 211 -3.58 15.16 -3.98
N LYS A 212 -2.56 14.42 -4.44
CA LYS A 212 -1.86 13.42 -3.62
C LYS A 212 -1.20 14.07 -2.39
N THR A 213 -0.53 15.21 -2.58
CA THR A 213 0.05 15.99 -1.46
C THR A 213 -1.04 16.43 -0.49
N GLN A 214 -2.18 16.93 -0.97
CA GLN A 214 -3.28 17.34 -0.10
C GLN A 214 -3.86 16.16 0.69
N LEU A 215 -4.02 14.99 0.07
CA LEU A 215 -4.45 13.78 0.77
C LEU A 215 -3.42 13.39 1.85
N GLN A 216 -2.12 13.43 1.55
CA GLN A 216 -1.07 13.16 2.55
C GLN A 216 -1.13 14.16 3.73
N ILE A 217 -1.35 15.45 3.45
CA ILE A 217 -1.53 16.47 4.49
C ILE A 217 -2.74 16.12 5.36
N ILE A 218 -3.89 15.81 4.74
CA ILE A 218 -5.09 15.40 5.48
C ILE A 218 -4.80 14.17 6.34
N GLY A 219 -4.12 13.16 5.82
CA GLY A 219 -3.74 11.96 6.58
C GLY A 219 -2.89 12.29 7.81
N ARG A 220 -1.90 13.18 7.68
CA ARG A 220 -1.07 13.65 8.81
C ARG A 220 -1.89 14.41 9.84
N LEU A 221 -2.83 15.26 9.40
CA LEU A 221 -3.76 15.94 10.30
C LEU A 221 -4.57 14.93 11.10
N LEU A 222 -5.09 13.86 10.46
CA LEU A 222 -5.82 12.81 11.18
C LEU A 222 -4.97 12.13 12.27
N GLN A 223 -3.70 11.82 11.97
CA GLN A 223 -2.74 11.24 12.94
C GLN A 223 -2.44 12.18 14.12
N GLN A 224 -2.63 13.48 13.94
CA GLN A 224 -2.52 14.52 14.98
C GLN A 224 -3.87 14.87 15.61
N HIS A 225 -4.94 14.14 15.27
CA HIS A 225 -6.31 14.47 15.66
C HIS A 225 -6.74 15.91 15.30
N GLU A 226 -6.32 16.34 14.12
CA GLU A 226 -6.68 17.61 13.49
C GLU A 226 -7.41 17.37 12.15
N PRO A 227 -8.20 18.33 11.66
CA PRO A 227 -8.58 19.59 12.30
C PRO A 227 -9.68 19.43 13.37
N LYS A 228 -9.41 19.84 14.61
CA LYS A 228 -10.34 19.80 15.76
C LYS A 228 -11.62 20.63 15.55
N THR A 229 -11.57 21.64 14.68
CA THR A 229 -12.73 22.49 14.35
C THR A 229 -13.74 21.79 13.43
N VAL A 230 -13.31 20.73 12.74
CA VAL A 230 -14.14 19.97 11.79
C VAL A 230 -14.49 18.57 12.36
N ILE A 231 -13.63 18.04 13.24
CA ILE A 231 -13.86 16.80 13.96
C ILE A 231 -14.46 17.16 15.33
N PRO A 232 -15.79 17.02 15.55
CA PRO A 232 -16.41 17.39 16.82
C PRO A 232 -15.69 16.72 17.98
N LYS A 233 -15.37 17.50 19.03
CA LYS A 233 -14.76 16.98 20.26
C LYS A 233 -15.62 15.81 20.76
N ALA A 234 -15.01 14.64 20.91
CA ALA A 234 -15.64 13.52 21.61
C ALA A 234 -16.00 14.02 23.01
N THR A 235 -17.26 14.38 23.23
CA THR A 235 -17.75 14.86 24.51
C THR A 235 -17.61 13.72 25.51
N GLY A 236 -16.63 13.84 26.41
CA GLY A 236 -16.58 13.06 27.63
C GLY A 236 -17.86 13.35 28.40
N VAL A 237 -18.70 12.34 28.51
CA VAL A 237 -19.84 12.34 29.43
C VAL A 237 -19.26 12.45 30.84
N LYS A 238 -19.68 13.49 31.56
CA LYS A 238 -19.50 13.61 33.01
C LYS A 238 -20.39 12.60 33.72
#